data_AF-E6UGD5-F1
#
_entry.id   AF-E6UGD5-F1
#
_cell.length_a   1.000
_cell.length_b   1.000
_cell.length_c   1.000
_cell.angle_alpha   90.00
_cell.angle_beta   90.00
_cell.angle_gamma   90.00
#
_symmetry.space_group_name_H-M   'P 1'
#
loop_
_entity.id
_entity.type
_entity.pdbx_description
1 polymer ?
#
loop_
_entity_poly.entity_id
_entity_poly.type
_entity_poly.pdbx_seq_one_letter_code
_entity_poly.pdbx_strand_id
1 'polypeptide(L)'
;MVAAGDLAVGDEIYQLDGSIAVVTGSQFEKLDVPVKVYNLEVEDFHSYFVGDVPVLVHNYGNDEHLPTYNTPGTGPLNKYDEYGNIIQTKYYDEYGRQIGWVDFTDHGYPDVHTIPHWHEVIYNVIFPDGKIINHRMDPNPPF
;
A
#
# COMPACT_ATOMS: atom_id res chain seq x y z
N MET A 1 1.71 16.65 -3.49
CA MET A 1 1.82 16.20 -2.09
C MET A 1 3.23 15.67 -1.89
N VAL A 2 3.78 15.84 -0.69
CA VAL A 2 5.16 15.45 -0.35
C VAL A 2 5.07 14.35 0.71
N ALA A 3 5.89 13.29 0.59
CA ALA A 3 5.94 12.27 1.63
C ALA A 3 6.51 12.88 2.91
N ALA A 4 6.00 12.47 4.08
CA ALA A 4 6.43 13.04 5.36
C ALA A 4 7.95 12.90 5.60
N GLY A 5 8.57 11.82 5.08
CA GLY A 5 10.02 11.60 5.17
C GLY A 5 10.88 12.51 4.29
N ASP A 6 10.28 13.17 3.30
CA ASP A 6 10.96 14.05 2.34
C ASP A 6 10.82 15.54 2.69
N LEU A 7 10.12 15.88 3.78
CA LEU A 7 9.96 17.26 4.24
C LEU A 7 11.29 17.86 4.70
N ALA A 8 11.56 19.08 4.25
CA ALA A 8 12.74 19.85 4.61
C ALA A 8 12.38 21.04 5.51
N VAL A 9 13.36 21.50 6.29
CA VAL A 9 13.23 22.74 7.07
C VAL A 9 12.94 23.91 6.13
N GLY A 10 11.90 24.67 6.43
CA GLY A 10 11.43 25.77 5.60
C GLY A 10 10.25 25.43 4.70
N ASP A 11 9.86 24.14 4.58
CA ASP A 11 8.67 23.76 3.82
C ASP A 11 7.39 24.31 4.47
N GLU A 12 6.46 24.77 3.62
CA GLU A 12 5.17 25.33 4.01
C GLU A 12 4.12 24.22 4.18
N ILE A 13 3.36 24.29 5.27
CA ILE A 13 2.31 23.33 5.66
C ILE A 13 1.00 24.09 5.86
N TYR A 14 -0.08 23.63 5.23
CA TYR A 14 -1.41 24.23 5.39
C TYR A 14 -2.13 23.76 6.65
N GLN A 15 -2.74 24.71 7.36
CA GLN A 15 -3.56 24.46 8.54
C GLN A 15 -5.06 24.62 8.27
N LEU A 16 -5.89 24.13 9.20
CA LEU A 16 -7.35 24.15 9.08
C LEU A 16 -7.94 25.55 8.90
N ASP A 17 -7.35 26.56 9.53
CA ASP A 17 -7.79 27.96 9.42
C ASP A 17 -7.30 28.66 8.14
N GLY A 18 -6.63 27.93 7.25
CA GLY A 18 -6.03 28.45 6.02
C GLY A 18 -4.68 29.13 6.21
N SER A 19 -4.14 29.16 7.43
CA SER A 19 -2.79 29.68 7.70
C SER A 19 -1.70 28.70 7.27
N ILE A 20 -0.47 29.21 7.21
CA ILE A 20 0.73 28.44 6.85
C ILE A 20 1.59 28.27 8.10
N ALA A 21 1.91 27.01 8.40
CA ALA A 21 2.98 26.62 9.32
C ALA A 21 4.25 26.29 8.52
N VAL A 22 5.40 26.32 9.19
CA VAL A 22 6.70 26.02 8.55
C VAL A 22 7.37 24.87 9.28
N VAL A 23 7.93 23.92 8.53
CA VAL A 23 8.72 22.81 9.10
C VAL A 23 9.98 23.39 9.75
N THR A 24 10.15 23.17 11.05
CA THR A 24 11.30 23.66 11.83
C THR A 24 12.39 22.61 12.02
N GLY A 25 12.09 21.33 11.76
CA GLY A 25 13.01 20.21 11.88
C GLY A 25 12.31 18.87 11.74
N SER A 26 13.10 17.81 11.64
CA SER A 26 12.63 16.42 11.64
C SER A 26 13.53 15.56 12.53
N GLN A 27 12.96 14.51 13.09
CA GLN A 27 13.68 13.53 13.91
C GLN A 27 13.33 12.13 13.42
N PHE A 28 14.35 11.28 13.28
CA PHE A 28 14.19 9.88 12.93
C PHE A 28 14.48 9.04 14.17
N GLU A 29 13.50 8.25 14.59
CA GLU A 29 13.64 7.32 15.69
C GLU A 29 13.55 5.89 15.17
N LYS A 30 14.56 5.07 15.47
CA LYS A 30 14.54 3.64 15.22
C LYS A 30 14.10 2.94 16.49
N LEU A 31 12.96 2.27 16.44
CA LEU A 31 12.41 1.51 17.57
C LEU A 31 12.91 0.07 17.52
N ASP A 32 13.31 -0.47 18.67
CA ASP A 32 13.79 -1.87 18.81
C ASP A 32 12.64 -2.89 18.70
N VAL A 33 11.41 -2.44 18.96
CA VAL A 33 10.19 -3.24 18.85
C VAL A 33 9.19 -2.57 17.91
N PRO A 34 8.44 -3.33 17.09
CA PRO A 34 7.37 -2.77 16.28
C PRO A 34 6.31 -2.07 17.14
N VAL A 35 5.87 -0.90 16.71
CA VAL A 35 4.75 -0.17 17.31
C VAL A 35 3.53 -0.22 16.41
N LYS A 36 2.35 -0.26 17.04
CA LYS A 36 1.09 -0.20 16.31
C LYS A 36 0.82 1.25 15.91
N VAL A 37 0.70 1.48 14.60
CA VAL A 37 0.27 2.75 14.02
C VAL A 37 -1.14 2.61 13.45
N TYR A 38 -1.85 3.73 13.32
CA TYR A 38 -3.22 3.75 12.79
C TYR A 38 -3.29 4.71 11.61
N ASN A 39 -4.04 4.31 10.59
CA ASN A 39 -4.44 5.15 9.46
C ASN A 39 -5.97 5.27 9.47
N LEU A 40 -6.51 6.34 8.89
CA LEU A 40 -7.96 6.51 8.73
C LEU A 40 -8.28 6.86 7.27
N GLU A 41 -9.40 6.33 6.78
CA GLU A 41 -9.94 6.64 5.45
C GLU A 41 -11.15 7.55 5.59
N VAL A 42 -11.21 8.57 4.72
CA VAL A 42 -12.34 9.49 4.57
C VAL A 42 -12.85 9.36 3.13
N GLU A 43 -14.16 9.20 2.99
CA GLU A 43 -14.81 8.75 1.74
C GLU A 43 -14.48 9.60 0.51
N ASP A 44 -14.54 10.94 0.62
CA ASP A 44 -14.47 11.80 -0.57
C ASP A 44 -13.10 12.45 -0.81
N PHE A 45 -12.47 13.00 0.23
CA PHE A 45 -11.36 13.95 0.05
C PHE A 45 -9.97 13.33 0.27
N HIS A 46 -9.90 12.07 0.73
CA HIS A 46 -8.68 11.33 1.10
C HIS A 46 -7.66 12.16 1.91
N SER A 47 -8.09 13.23 2.57
CA SER A 47 -7.25 14.23 3.21
C SER A 47 -7.94 14.66 4.50
N TYR A 48 -7.16 14.83 5.57
CA TYR A 48 -7.66 15.14 6.90
C TYR A 48 -6.62 15.94 7.68
N PHE A 49 -7.04 16.52 8.81
CA PHE A 49 -6.15 17.28 9.70
C PHE A 49 -5.72 16.43 10.89
N VAL A 50 -4.43 16.48 11.25
CA VAL A 50 -3.85 15.69 12.35
C VAL A 50 -3.09 16.59 13.33
N GLY A 51 -3.14 16.23 14.61
CA GLY A 51 -2.36 16.85 15.69
C GLY A 51 -3.03 18.04 16.37
N ASP A 52 -2.42 18.51 17.47
CA ASP A 52 -2.87 19.70 18.20
C ASP A 52 -2.72 20.98 17.35
N VAL A 53 -1.73 20.98 16.46
CA VAL A 53 -1.57 21.94 15.37
C VAL A 53 -2.12 21.24 14.13
N PRO A 54 -3.34 21.58 13.66
CA PRO A 54 -4.05 20.80 12.67
C PRO A 54 -3.36 20.94 11.32
N VAL A 55 -2.51 19.98 11.00
CA VAL A 55 -1.77 19.91 9.72
C VAL A 55 -2.58 19.13 8.70
N LEU A 56 -2.76 19.68 7.51
CA LEU A 56 -3.40 18.98 6.40
C LEU A 56 -2.51 17.85 5.90
N VAL A 57 -2.98 16.62 6.03
CA VAL A 57 -2.34 15.42 5.48
C VAL A 57 -3.23 14.79 4.43
N HIS A 58 -2.61 14.01 3.54
CA HIS A 58 -3.29 13.18 2.57
C HIS A 58 -2.99 11.72 2.87
N ASN A 59 -4.03 10.88 2.87
CA ASN A 59 -3.85 9.44 2.82
C ASN A 59 -3.32 9.11 1.43
N TYR A 60 -2.03 8.77 1.32
CA TYR A 60 -1.42 8.36 0.04
C TYR A 60 -1.93 6.96 -0.31
N GLY A 61 -3.18 6.91 -0.74
CA GLY A 61 -4.00 5.71 -0.89
C GLY A 61 -5.25 6.06 -1.68
N ASN A 62 -5.05 6.49 -2.93
CA ASN A 62 -6.04 6.15 -3.95
C ASN A 62 -5.80 4.68 -4.29
N ASP A 63 -6.51 3.84 -3.55
CA ASP A 63 -6.35 2.40 -3.43
C ASP A 63 -6.72 1.63 -4.70
N GLU A 64 -5.79 1.57 -5.65
CA GLU A 64 -5.86 0.55 -6.70
C GLU A 64 -5.07 -0.72 -6.35
N HIS A 65 -4.19 -0.70 -5.36
CA HIS A 65 -3.26 -1.81 -5.12
C HIS A 65 -3.30 -2.24 -3.66
N LEU A 66 -3.54 -3.54 -3.42
CA LEU A 66 -3.35 -4.15 -2.11
C LEU A 66 -1.91 -3.92 -1.62
N PRO A 67 -1.66 -3.77 -0.31
CA PRO A 67 -0.33 -3.42 0.19
C PRO A 67 0.71 -4.52 -0.08
N THR A 68 2.00 -4.16 -0.12
CA THR A 68 3.11 -5.14 -0.21
C THR A 68 3.43 -5.77 1.14
N TYR A 69 3.09 -5.08 2.23
CA TYR A 69 3.23 -5.56 3.60
C TYR A 69 1.88 -5.51 4.31
N ASN A 70 1.49 -6.62 4.92
CA ASN A 70 0.30 -6.72 5.76
C ASN A 70 0.72 -6.97 7.21
N THR A 71 -0.23 -6.89 8.14
CA THR A 71 0.02 -7.26 9.53
C THR A 71 0.39 -8.75 9.61
N PRO A 72 1.53 -9.14 10.22
CA PRO A 72 1.95 -10.53 10.36
C PRO A 72 0.83 -11.43 10.91
N GLY A 73 0.64 -12.60 10.31
CA GLY A 73 -0.43 -13.53 10.68
C GLY A 73 -1.83 -13.14 10.20
N THR A 74 -1.98 -12.03 9.49
CA THR A 74 -3.22 -11.72 8.75
C THR A 74 -3.24 -12.59 7.49
N GLY A 75 -4.39 -13.20 7.22
CA GLY A 75 -4.58 -14.01 6.00
C GLY A 75 -4.48 -13.18 4.71
N PRO A 76 -4.82 -13.80 3.57
CA PRO A 76 -4.83 -13.09 2.29
C PRO A 76 -5.82 -11.91 2.31
N LEU A 77 -5.53 -10.89 1.51
CA LEU A 77 -6.41 -9.75 1.30
C LEU A 77 -7.08 -9.84 -0.08
N ASN A 78 -8.35 -9.48 -0.15
CA ASN A 78 -9.13 -9.43 -1.39
C ASN A 78 -9.36 -7.98 -1.82
N LYS A 79 -9.28 -7.75 -3.13
CA LYS A 79 -9.77 -6.54 -3.79
C LYS A 79 -11.07 -6.87 -4.51
N TYR A 80 -12.03 -5.96 -4.46
CA TYR A 80 -13.36 -6.12 -5.04
C TYR A 80 -13.63 -5.09 -6.14
N ASP A 81 -14.49 -5.43 -7.10
CA ASP A 81 -15.08 -4.47 -8.04
C ASP A 81 -16.28 -3.71 -7.43
N GLU A 82 -16.88 -2.80 -8.21
CA GLU A 82 -18.06 -2.02 -7.80
C GLU A 82 -19.31 -2.88 -7.50
N TYR A 83 -19.32 -4.14 -7.96
CA TYR A 83 -20.41 -5.10 -7.76
C TYR A 83 -20.14 -6.06 -6.59
N GLY A 84 -18.98 -5.95 -5.93
CA GLY A 84 -18.58 -6.81 -4.83
C GLY A 84 -17.99 -8.17 -5.25
N ASN A 85 -17.63 -8.35 -6.53
CA ASN A 85 -16.90 -9.53 -6.98
C ASN A 85 -15.41 -9.38 -6.67
N ILE A 86 -14.75 -10.48 -6.30
CA ILE A 86 -13.29 -10.49 -6.09
C ILE A 86 -12.59 -10.36 -7.44
N ILE A 87 -11.73 -9.37 -7.58
CA ILE A 87 -10.92 -9.14 -8.79
C ILE A 87 -9.43 -9.45 -8.58
N GLN A 88 -8.97 -9.46 -7.32
CA GLN A 88 -7.61 -9.86 -6.96
C GLN A 88 -7.58 -10.41 -5.53
N THR A 89 -6.74 -11.42 -5.29
CA THR A 89 -6.37 -11.88 -3.95
C THR A 89 -4.86 -11.84 -3.78
N LYS A 90 -4.36 -11.16 -2.73
CA LYS A 90 -2.94 -11.07 -2.40
C LYS A 90 -2.60 -11.89 -1.17
N TYR A 91 -1.50 -12.64 -1.25
CA TYR A 91 -1.01 -13.57 -0.24
C TYR A 91 0.27 -13.07 0.40
N TYR A 92 0.45 -13.39 1.69
CA TYR A 92 1.56 -12.92 2.51
C TYR A 92 2.21 -14.09 3.26
N ASP A 93 3.49 -13.96 3.58
CA ASP A 93 4.19 -14.87 4.49
C ASP A 93 3.89 -14.56 5.97
N GLU A 94 4.46 -15.35 6.87
CA GLU A 94 4.29 -15.19 8.32
C GLU A 94 4.76 -13.84 8.87
N TYR A 95 5.65 -13.14 8.15
CA TYR A 95 6.16 -11.80 8.49
C TYR A 95 5.32 -10.69 7.85
N GLY A 96 4.24 -11.04 7.17
CA GLY A 96 3.37 -10.09 6.48
C GLY A 96 3.91 -9.60 5.15
N ARG A 97 4.97 -10.21 4.58
CA ARG A 97 5.51 -9.82 3.27
C ARG A 97 4.74 -10.49 2.16
N GLN A 98 4.38 -9.75 1.12
CA GLN A 98 3.68 -10.29 -0.05
C GLN A 98 4.49 -11.40 -0.72
N ILE A 99 3.90 -12.58 -0.90
CA ILE A 99 4.54 -13.71 -1.62
C ILE A 99 3.95 -13.94 -3.01
N GLY A 100 2.79 -13.33 -3.29
CA GLY A 100 2.15 -13.46 -4.59
C GLY A 100 0.73 -12.93 -4.59
N TRP A 101 0.11 -12.95 -5.76
CA TRP A 101 -1.29 -12.58 -5.93
C TRP A 101 -1.90 -13.33 -7.12
N VAL A 102 -3.22 -13.47 -7.06
CA VAL A 102 -4.06 -14.04 -8.11
C VAL A 102 -4.97 -12.93 -8.61
N ASP A 103 -4.99 -12.72 -9.92
CA ASP A 103 -5.89 -11.80 -10.59
C ASP A 103 -7.03 -12.60 -11.24
N PHE A 104 -8.26 -12.13 -11.05
CA PHE A 104 -9.50 -12.72 -11.59
C PHE A 104 -10.05 -11.90 -12.77
N THR A 105 -9.21 -11.09 -13.38
CA THR A 105 -9.49 -10.31 -14.59
C THR A 105 -8.36 -10.52 -15.59
N ASP A 106 -8.59 -10.17 -16.86
CA ASP A 106 -7.55 -10.19 -17.91
C ASP A 106 -6.89 -8.80 -18.09
N HIS A 107 -7.22 -7.84 -17.22
CA HIS A 107 -6.82 -6.43 -17.31
C HIS A 107 -7.16 -5.78 -18.66
N GLY A 108 -8.13 -6.31 -19.42
CA GLY A 108 -8.48 -5.88 -20.78
C GLY A 108 -7.60 -6.48 -21.88
N TYR A 109 -6.76 -7.48 -21.57
CA TYR A 109 -5.81 -8.10 -22.49
C TYR A 109 -5.96 -9.65 -22.53
N PRO A 110 -7.08 -10.18 -23.05
CA PRO A 110 -7.38 -11.62 -23.05
C PRO A 110 -6.40 -12.47 -23.85
N ASP A 111 -5.70 -11.88 -24.83
CA ASP A 111 -4.71 -12.60 -25.65
C ASP A 111 -3.43 -12.96 -24.87
N VAL A 112 -3.15 -12.24 -23.79
CA VAL A 112 -1.91 -12.38 -23.01
C VAL A 112 -2.14 -12.47 -21.49
N HIS A 113 -3.40 -12.59 -21.05
CA HIS A 113 -3.78 -12.91 -19.67
C HIS A 113 -4.92 -13.95 -19.64
N THR A 114 -4.73 -15.02 -18.87
CA THR A 114 -5.82 -15.94 -18.52
C THR A 114 -6.62 -15.42 -17.32
N ILE A 115 -7.82 -15.96 -17.12
CA ILE A 115 -8.63 -15.71 -15.93
C ILE A 115 -8.91 -17.05 -15.25
N PRO A 116 -8.40 -17.29 -14.02
CA PRO A 116 -7.45 -16.45 -13.31
C PRO A 116 -6.04 -16.50 -13.94
N HIS A 117 -5.16 -15.63 -13.47
CA HIS A 117 -3.72 -15.76 -13.60
C HIS A 117 -3.04 -15.32 -12.30
N TRP A 118 -1.73 -15.56 -12.17
CA TRP A 118 -1.03 -15.31 -10.91
C TRP A 118 0.38 -14.76 -11.10
N HIS A 119 0.90 -14.24 -9.98
CA HIS A 119 2.23 -13.68 -9.87
C HIS A 119 2.85 -14.10 -8.55
N GLU A 120 4.15 -14.35 -8.54
CA GLU A 120 4.92 -14.62 -7.32
C GLU A 120 5.94 -13.53 -7.05
N VAL A 121 6.27 -13.36 -5.77
CA VAL A 121 7.36 -12.51 -5.32
C VAL A 121 8.41 -13.38 -4.65
N ILE A 122 9.61 -13.39 -5.22
CA ILE A 122 10.75 -14.13 -4.69
C ILE A 122 11.68 -13.18 -3.94
N TYR A 123 11.97 -13.51 -2.69
CA TYR A 123 12.97 -12.82 -1.86
C TYR A 123 14.24 -13.64 -1.73
N ASN A 124 15.40 -13.02 -1.94
CA ASN A 124 16.70 -13.62 -1.64
C ASN A 124 17.78 -12.55 -1.47
N VAL A 125 19.03 -12.94 -1.26
CA VAL A 125 20.16 -11.99 -1.05
C VAL A 125 20.41 -11.07 -2.26
N ILE A 126 19.99 -11.45 -3.46
CA ILE A 126 20.08 -10.64 -4.69
C ILE A 126 18.85 -9.73 -4.82
N PHE A 127 17.68 -10.19 -4.37
CA PHE A 127 16.41 -9.46 -4.41
C PHE A 127 15.84 -9.29 -2.99
N PRO A 128 16.46 -8.45 -2.14
CA PRO A 128 16.00 -8.24 -0.77
C PRO A 128 14.62 -7.58 -0.70
N ASP A 129 14.29 -6.75 -1.70
CA ASP A 129 13.00 -6.06 -1.82
C ASP A 129 11.95 -6.88 -2.59
N GLY A 130 12.32 -8.09 -3.02
CA GLY A 130 11.47 -8.99 -3.79
C GLY A 130 11.58 -8.79 -5.30
N LYS A 131 11.56 -9.90 -6.05
CA LYS A 131 11.45 -9.90 -7.51
C LYS A 131 10.12 -10.53 -7.92
N ILE A 132 9.36 -9.80 -8.73
CA ILE A 132 8.10 -10.29 -9.29
C ILE A 132 8.38 -11.22 -10.46
N ILE A 133 7.74 -12.39 -10.47
CA ILE A 133 7.64 -13.29 -11.61
C ILE A 133 6.17 -13.35 -12.05
N ASN A 134 5.95 -13.22 -13.36
CA ASN A 134 4.63 -13.09 -13.95
C ASN A 134 4.22 -14.42 -14.59
N HIS A 135 3.10 -14.99 -14.14
CA HIS A 135 2.49 -16.20 -14.70
C HIS A 135 1.16 -15.87 -15.38
N ARG A 136 1.18 -14.85 -16.25
CA ARG A 136 -0.02 -14.26 -16.87
C ARG A 136 -0.90 -15.23 -17.65
N MET A 137 -0.35 -16.34 -18.12
CA MET A 137 -1.07 -17.37 -18.90
C MET A 137 -1.22 -18.69 -18.17
N ASP A 138 -0.88 -18.75 -16.88
CA ASP A 138 -1.06 -19.94 -16.06
C ASP A 138 -2.29 -19.76 -15.16
N PRO A 139 -3.34 -20.57 -15.34
CA PRO A 139 -4.56 -20.47 -14.53
C PRO A 139 -4.47 -21.23 -13.20
N ASN A 140 -3.34 -21.84 -12.85
CA ASN A 140 -3.21 -22.69 -11.66
C ASN A 140 -2.28 -22.07 -10.60
N PRO A 141 -2.77 -21.17 -9.73
CA PRO A 141 -1.96 -20.58 -8.69
C PRO A 141 -1.52 -21.60 -7.63
N PRO A 142 -0.32 -21.47 -7.04
CA PRO A 142 0.20 -22.41 -6.04
C PRO A 142 -0.15 -22.02 -4.58
N PHE A 143 -0.90 -20.94 -4.36
CA PHE A 143 -1.19 -20.36 -3.04
C PHE A 143 -2.48 -20.91 -2.41
#